data_AF-A0A7S2PA91-F1
#
_entry.id   AF-A0A7S2PA91-F1
#
_cell.length_a   1.000
_cell.length_b   1.000
_cell.length_c   1.000
_cell.angle_alpha   90.00
_cell.angle_beta   90.00
_cell.angle_gamma   90.00
#
_symmetry.space_group_name_H-M   'P 1'
#
loop_
_entity.id
_entity.type
_entity.pdbx_description
1 polymer ?
#
loop_
_entity_poly.entity_id
_entity_poly.type
_entity_poly.pdbx_seq_one_letter_code
_entity_poly.pdbx_strand_id
1 'polypeptide(L)'
;ARLALAALAASARLTGVAAVTKDAPAVKMLMCDVCKTIVSGLSKDVKYLIDTDKMWKKEDLKGRIASSCMDPSLPSGDMRKVCEFFLEDHMQAVAREMALRWTEDADEFQEDLVPSELCDKLRVCKEGHRGLNQMMEESDRKEKAMAEQKKDQEAASKRKKKAKKPASSDEDEESEEL
;
A
#
# COMPACT_ATOMS: atom_id res chain seq x y z
N ALA A 1 -16.67 -4.12 66.66
CA ALA A 1 -16.86 -4.85 65.38
C ALA A 1 -17.75 -4.05 64.45
N ARG A 2 -17.22 -3.59 63.31
CA ARG A 2 -17.86 -3.56 61.98
C ARG A 2 -16.96 -2.76 61.02
N LEU A 3 -16.50 -3.47 60.01
CA LEU A 3 -15.67 -2.99 58.90
C LEU A 3 -16.49 -2.11 57.95
N ALA A 4 -15.83 -1.12 57.33
CA ALA A 4 -16.27 -0.54 56.06
C ALA A 4 -15.00 -0.28 55.22
N LEU A 5 -14.59 -1.29 54.44
CA LEU A 5 -14.65 -1.33 52.97
C LEU A 5 -13.89 -0.19 52.27
N ALA A 6 -12.64 -0.49 51.91
CA ALA A 6 -11.88 0.23 50.91
C ALA A 6 -12.42 -0.14 49.51
N ALA A 7 -12.93 0.85 48.77
CA ALA A 7 -13.28 0.71 47.36
C ALA A 7 -12.04 0.93 46.50
N LEU A 8 -11.37 -0.16 46.10
CA LEU A 8 -10.39 -0.14 45.02
C LEU A 8 -11.15 -0.07 43.68
N ALA A 9 -11.25 1.13 43.13
CA ALA A 9 -11.68 1.34 41.75
C ALA A 9 -10.57 0.89 40.79
N ALA A 10 -10.58 -0.39 40.42
CA ALA A 10 -9.76 -0.92 39.34
C ALA A 10 -10.26 -0.35 38.01
N SER A 11 -9.65 0.75 37.56
CA SER A 11 -9.85 1.30 36.23
C SER A 11 -9.14 0.41 35.22
N ALA A 12 -9.78 -0.69 34.83
CA ALA A 12 -9.34 -1.49 33.68
C ALA A 12 -9.58 -0.69 32.40
N ARG A 13 -8.56 0.07 31.97
CA ARG A 13 -8.50 0.59 30.60
C ARG A 13 -8.31 -0.59 29.67
N LEU A 14 -9.41 -1.13 29.15
CA LEU A 14 -9.37 -1.93 27.93
C LEU A 14 -8.88 -1.02 26.79
N THR A 15 -7.58 -1.04 26.52
CA THR A 15 -7.04 -0.68 25.21
C THR A 15 -7.48 -1.77 24.24
N GLY A 16 -8.70 -1.64 23.72
CA GLY A 16 -9.20 -2.48 22.65
C GLY A 16 -8.35 -2.23 21.40
N VAL A 17 -7.47 -3.17 21.07
CA VAL A 17 -6.95 -3.28 19.70
C VAL A 17 -8.17 -3.64 18.87
N ALA A 18 -8.67 -2.70 18.07
CA ALA A 18 -9.80 -2.95 17.19
C ALA A 18 -9.43 -4.12 16.28
N ALA A 19 -10.07 -5.27 16.49
CA ALA A 19 -9.83 -6.43 15.65
C ALA A 19 -10.23 -6.05 14.21
N VAL A 20 -9.28 -6.14 13.27
CA VAL A 20 -9.61 -6.00 11.84
C VAL A 20 -10.62 -7.08 11.49
N THR A 21 -11.84 -6.67 11.17
CA THR A 21 -12.94 -7.54 10.75
C THR A 21 -13.08 -7.50 9.23
N LYS A 22 -13.41 -8.65 8.65
CA LYS A 22 -13.55 -8.86 7.20
C LYS A 22 -14.60 -7.95 6.56
N ASP A 23 -15.63 -7.56 7.32
CA ASP A 23 -16.74 -6.73 6.84
C ASP A 23 -16.47 -5.23 6.85
N ALA A 24 -15.35 -4.80 7.43
CA ALA A 24 -15.00 -3.39 7.50
C ALA A 24 -14.87 -2.79 6.09
N PRO A 25 -15.46 -1.61 5.80
CA PRO A 25 -15.35 -0.97 4.48
C PRO A 25 -13.89 -0.78 4.03
N ALA A 26 -12.99 -0.46 4.97
CA ALA A 26 -11.56 -0.35 4.71
C ALA A 26 -10.95 -1.68 4.24
N VAL A 27 -11.35 -2.82 4.82
CA VAL A 27 -10.85 -4.15 4.40
C VAL A 27 -11.28 -4.46 2.97
N LYS A 28 -12.54 -4.15 2.62
CA LYS A 28 -13.03 -4.32 1.23
C LYS A 28 -12.24 -3.47 0.24
N MET A 29 -11.75 -2.31 0.67
CA MET A 29 -10.89 -1.50 -0.19
C MET A 29 -9.51 -2.13 -0.43
N LEU A 30 -8.91 -2.66 0.64
CA LEU A 30 -7.60 -3.30 0.62
C LEU A 30 -7.58 -4.64 -0.13
N MET A 31 -8.73 -5.32 -0.19
CA MET A 31 -8.88 -6.57 -0.94
C MET A 31 -8.51 -6.43 -2.42
N CYS A 32 -8.83 -5.30 -3.05
CA CYS A 32 -8.47 -5.05 -4.45
C CYS A 32 -6.94 -4.94 -4.63
N ASP A 33 -6.25 -4.26 -3.72
CA ASP A 33 -4.79 -4.13 -3.75
C ASP A 33 -4.08 -5.45 -3.48
N VAL A 34 -4.60 -6.22 -2.52
CA VAL A 34 -4.14 -7.57 -2.23
C VAL A 34 -4.32 -8.46 -3.45
N CYS A 35 -5.50 -8.47 -4.07
CA CYS A 35 -5.77 -9.24 -5.26
C CYS A 35 -4.77 -8.90 -6.37
N LYS A 36 -4.62 -7.61 -6.70
CA LYS A 36 -3.71 -7.16 -7.76
C LYS A 36 -2.27 -7.56 -7.47
N THR A 37 -1.82 -7.46 -6.22
CA THR A 37 -0.46 -7.85 -5.82
C THR A 37 -0.23 -9.36 -6.00
N ILE A 38 -1.11 -10.19 -5.44
CA ILE A 38 -1.05 -11.65 -5.56
C ILE A 38 -1.03 -12.04 -7.03
N VAL A 39 -1.99 -11.52 -7.79
CA VAL A 39 -2.19 -11.87 -9.19
C VAL A 39 -1.03 -11.39 -10.07
N SER A 40 -0.43 -10.24 -9.76
CA SER A 40 0.79 -9.79 -10.45
C SER A 40 1.98 -10.72 -10.21
N GLY A 41 2.11 -11.28 -9.02
CA GLY A 41 3.11 -12.31 -8.73
C GLY A 41 2.86 -13.59 -9.53
N LEU A 42 1.61 -14.08 -9.49
CA LEU A 42 1.20 -15.29 -10.20
C LEU A 42 1.31 -15.15 -11.73
N SER A 43 1.06 -13.95 -12.27
CA SER A 43 1.18 -13.66 -13.71
C SER A 43 2.60 -13.92 -14.23
N LYS A 44 3.63 -13.56 -13.47
CA LYS A 44 5.03 -13.85 -13.82
C LYS A 44 5.30 -15.35 -13.85
N ASP A 45 4.74 -16.08 -12.88
CA ASP A 45 4.92 -17.52 -12.81
C ASP A 45 4.20 -18.22 -13.99
N VAL A 46 2.96 -17.81 -14.29
CA VAL A 46 2.19 -18.31 -15.43
C VAL A 46 2.92 -18.06 -16.75
N LYS A 47 3.44 -16.84 -16.94
CA LYS A 47 4.24 -16.50 -18.12
C LYS A 47 5.44 -17.44 -18.29
N TYR A 48 6.20 -17.64 -17.23
CA TYR A 48 7.34 -18.58 -17.25
C TYR A 48 6.91 -20.02 -17.56
N LEU A 49 5.78 -20.46 -17.00
CA LEU A 49 5.25 -21.81 -17.24
C LEU A 49 4.82 -22.00 -18.70
N ILE A 50 4.12 -21.02 -19.28
CA ILE A 50 3.73 -21.03 -20.70
C ILE A 50 4.98 -21.03 -21.58
N ASP A 51 5.92 -20.10 -21.34
CA ASP A 51 7.15 -19.97 -22.13
C ASP A 51 8.04 -21.24 -22.09
N THR A 52 7.92 -22.04 -21.03
CA THR A 52 8.68 -23.28 -20.85
C THR A 52 7.88 -24.56 -21.10
N ASP A 53 6.66 -24.43 -21.64
CA ASP A 53 5.72 -25.52 -21.90
C ASP A 53 5.52 -26.45 -20.69
N LYS A 54 5.33 -25.82 -19.53
CA LYS A 54 5.11 -26.48 -18.24
C LYS A 54 3.80 -26.06 -17.63
N MET A 55 3.27 -26.94 -16.78
CA MET A 55 2.12 -26.64 -15.93
C MET A 55 2.40 -27.10 -14.51
N TRP A 56 1.82 -26.38 -13.55
CA TRP A 56 1.80 -26.86 -12.17
C TRP A 56 0.77 -27.96 -12.00
N LYS A 57 1.06 -28.88 -11.09
CA LYS A 57 0.03 -29.76 -10.55
C LYS A 57 -0.94 -28.95 -9.72
N LYS A 58 -2.15 -29.47 -9.55
CA LYS A 58 -3.22 -28.80 -8.80
C LYS A 58 -2.81 -28.47 -7.36
N GLU A 59 -2.03 -29.33 -6.73
CA GLU A 59 -1.51 -29.17 -5.38
C GLU A 59 -0.47 -28.06 -5.30
N ASP A 60 0.45 -28.02 -6.27
CA ASP A 60 1.51 -27.00 -6.37
C ASP A 60 0.90 -25.62 -6.63
N LEU A 61 -0.09 -25.55 -7.52
CA LEU A 61 -0.85 -24.32 -7.80
C LEU A 61 -1.52 -23.79 -6.52
N LYS A 62 -2.22 -24.64 -5.77
CA LYS A 62 -2.84 -24.25 -4.50
C LYS A 62 -1.80 -23.81 -3.48
N GLY A 63 -0.69 -24.54 -3.36
CA GLY A 63 0.42 -24.20 -2.47
C GLY A 63 1.03 -22.84 -2.81
N ARG A 64 1.20 -22.55 -4.10
CA ARG A 64 1.73 -21.26 -4.57
C ARG A 64 0.76 -20.10 -4.31
N ILE A 65 -0.54 -20.30 -4.53
CA ILE A 65 -1.54 -19.28 -4.21
C ILE A 65 -1.53 -19.04 -2.69
N ALA A 66 -1.53 -20.10 -1.88
CA ALA A 66 -1.50 -20.00 -0.42
C ALA A 66 -0.25 -19.28 0.12
N SER A 67 0.91 -19.44 -0.53
CA SER A 67 2.13 -18.74 -0.13
C SER A 67 2.17 -17.27 -0.56
N SER A 68 1.19 -16.80 -1.33
CA SER A 68 1.20 -15.42 -1.87
C SER A 68 1.11 -14.35 -0.79
N CYS A 69 0.51 -14.63 0.39
CA CYS A 69 0.49 -13.69 1.52
C CYS A 69 1.83 -13.54 2.25
N MET A 70 2.81 -14.40 1.92
CA MET A 70 4.18 -14.31 2.43
C MET A 70 5.09 -13.51 1.49
N ASP A 71 4.57 -13.06 0.35
CA ASP A 71 5.34 -12.26 -0.61
C ASP A 71 5.79 -10.93 0.04
N PRO A 72 7.08 -10.58 -0.03
CA PRO A 72 7.59 -9.35 0.56
C PRO A 72 7.05 -8.07 -0.09
N SER A 73 6.44 -8.16 -1.27
CA SER A 73 5.77 -7.02 -1.93
C SER A 73 4.44 -6.65 -1.28
N LEU A 74 3.83 -7.54 -0.48
CA LEU A 74 2.66 -7.19 0.32
C LEU A 74 3.10 -6.42 1.58
N PRO A 75 2.52 -5.23 1.82
CA PRO A 75 2.76 -4.50 3.07
C PRO A 75 2.44 -5.36 4.30
N SER A 76 3.22 -5.21 5.36
CA SER A 76 3.03 -5.95 6.61
C SER A 76 1.86 -5.39 7.44
N GLY A 77 1.48 -6.10 8.51
CA GLY A 77 0.38 -5.69 9.40
C GLY A 77 -0.99 -6.05 8.85
N ASP A 78 -1.90 -5.09 8.82
CA ASP A 78 -3.32 -5.30 8.46
C ASP A 78 -3.49 -5.87 7.04
N MET A 79 -2.63 -5.48 6.10
CA MET A 79 -2.64 -5.99 4.72
C MET A 79 -2.41 -7.50 4.63
N ARG A 80 -1.55 -8.07 5.50
CA ARG A 80 -1.35 -9.53 5.56
C ARG A 80 -2.62 -10.23 6.03
N LYS A 81 -3.32 -9.66 7.00
CA LYS A 81 -4.59 -10.21 7.49
C LYS A 81 -5.71 -10.11 6.45
N VAL A 82 -5.74 -9.00 5.70
CA VAL A 82 -6.64 -8.87 4.53
C VAL A 82 -6.30 -9.91 3.47
N CYS A 83 -5.02 -10.19 3.25
CA CYS A 83 -4.58 -11.25 2.35
C CYS A 83 -5.08 -12.64 2.77
N GLU A 84 -5.04 -12.97 4.06
CA GLU A 84 -5.59 -14.22 4.57
C GLU A 84 -7.11 -14.31 4.31
N PHE A 85 -7.85 -13.23 4.56
CA PHE A 85 -9.27 -13.17 4.23
C PHE A 85 -9.54 -13.31 2.73
N PHE A 86 -8.69 -12.72 1.88
CA PHE A 86 -8.79 -12.86 0.43
C PHE A 86 -8.60 -14.32 0.01
N LEU A 87 -7.58 -15.00 0.54
CA LEU A 87 -7.32 -16.39 0.23
C LEU A 87 -8.46 -17.30 0.69
N GLU A 88 -9.03 -17.04 1.86
CA GLU A 88 -10.19 -17.78 2.37
C GLU A 88 -11.38 -17.74 1.39
N ASP A 89 -11.66 -16.57 0.81
CA ASP A 89 -12.81 -16.36 -0.07
C ASP A 89 -12.54 -16.74 -1.53
N HIS A 90 -11.33 -16.46 -2.03
CA HIS A 90 -11.07 -16.40 -3.47
C HIS A 90 -10.03 -17.41 -3.96
N MET A 91 -9.32 -18.15 -3.10
CA MET A 91 -8.25 -19.07 -3.54
C MET A 91 -8.75 -20.10 -4.57
N GLN A 92 -9.93 -20.69 -4.36
CA GLN A 92 -10.48 -21.67 -5.32
C GLN A 92 -10.86 -21.02 -6.65
N ALA A 93 -11.34 -19.78 -6.63
CA ALA A 93 -11.68 -19.06 -7.85
C ALA A 93 -10.42 -18.68 -8.64
N VAL A 94 -9.40 -18.16 -7.96
CA VAL A 94 -8.08 -17.87 -8.55
C VAL A 94 -7.49 -19.14 -9.17
N ALA A 95 -7.51 -20.27 -8.46
CA ALA A 95 -6.98 -21.53 -8.98
C ALA A 95 -7.72 -22.02 -10.25
N ARG A 96 -9.04 -21.82 -10.33
CA ARG A 96 -9.82 -22.18 -11.52
C ARG A 96 -9.45 -21.30 -12.71
N GLU A 97 -9.37 -19.99 -12.50
CA GLU A 97 -9.02 -19.02 -13.55
C GLU A 97 -7.59 -19.25 -14.07
N MET A 98 -6.66 -19.61 -13.19
CA MET A 98 -5.31 -20.00 -13.59
C MET A 98 -5.31 -21.29 -14.42
N ALA A 99 -6.14 -22.28 -14.05
CA ALA A 99 -6.20 -23.56 -14.75
C ALA A 99 -6.58 -23.42 -16.24
N LEU A 100 -7.33 -22.37 -16.60
CA LEU A 100 -7.74 -22.10 -17.97
C LEU A 100 -6.56 -21.84 -18.91
N ARG A 101 -5.43 -21.36 -18.39
CA ARG A 101 -4.22 -21.10 -19.21
C ARG A 101 -3.57 -22.37 -19.75
N TRP A 102 -3.96 -23.54 -19.24
CA TRP A 102 -3.51 -24.85 -19.72
C TRP A 102 -4.65 -25.71 -20.30
N THR A 103 -5.83 -25.13 -20.50
CA THR A 103 -7.01 -25.83 -21.03
C THR A 103 -7.14 -25.48 -22.51
N GLU A 104 -6.83 -26.41 -23.41
CA GLU A 104 -6.71 -26.15 -24.88
C GLU A 104 -7.99 -25.58 -25.53
N ASP A 105 -9.15 -25.88 -24.98
CA ASP A 105 -10.45 -25.42 -25.44
C ASP A 105 -10.93 -24.12 -24.78
N ALA A 106 -10.15 -23.56 -23.84
CA ALA A 106 -10.43 -22.27 -23.22
C ALA A 106 -9.89 -21.13 -24.09
N ASP A 107 -10.65 -20.02 -24.17
CA ASP A 107 -10.20 -18.79 -24.85
C ASP A 107 -8.90 -18.27 -24.20
N GLU A 108 -8.76 -18.48 -22.90
CA GLU A 108 -7.63 -18.12 -22.06
C GLU A 108 -6.36 -18.98 -22.24
N PHE A 109 -6.36 -19.97 -23.13
CA PHE A 109 -5.25 -20.91 -23.31
C PHE A 109 -3.96 -20.21 -23.74
N GLN A 110 -2.87 -20.45 -23.02
CA GLN A 110 -1.54 -19.83 -23.24
C GLN A 110 -1.54 -18.29 -23.22
N GLU A 111 -2.58 -17.65 -22.70
CA GLU A 111 -2.58 -16.21 -22.52
C GLU A 111 -1.93 -15.79 -21.20
N ASP A 112 -1.33 -14.61 -21.20
CA ASP A 112 -0.84 -13.97 -19.98
C ASP A 112 -2.02 -13.69 -19.01
N LEU A 113 -1.70 -13.64 -17.72
CA LEU A 113 -2.69 -13.38 -16.70
C LEU A 113 -2.69 -11.89 -16.34
N VAL A 114 -3.80 -11.20 -16.62
CA VAL A 114 -3.92 -9.75 -16.43
C VAL A 114 -4.52 -9.44 -15.04
N PRO A 115 -3.77 -8.78 -14.13
CA PRO A 115 -4.22 -8.59 -12.75
C PRO A 115 -5.50 -7.79 -12.57
N SER A 116 -5.70 -6.73 -13.37
CA SER A 116 -6.93 -5.94 -13.31
C SER A 116 -8.15 -6.78 -13.71
N GLU A 117 -8.07 -7.47 -14.84
CA GLU A 117 -9.17 -8.24 -15.41
C GLU A 117 -9.59 -9.37 -14.47
N LEU A 118 -8.62 -10.12 -13.92
CA LEU A 118 -8.95 -11.19 -12.98
C LEU A 118 -9.58 -10.63 -11.69
N CYS A 119 -9.03 -9.57 -11.13
CA CYS A 119 -9.56 -8.99 -9.88
C CYS A 119 -10.94 -8.34 -10.06
N ASP A 120 -11.24 -7.82 -11.26
CA ASP A 120 -12.56 -7.34 -11.64
C ASP A 120 -13.52 -8.52 -11.87
N LYS A 121 -13.08 -9.61 -12.54
CA LYS A 121 -13.84 -10.86 -12.74
C LYS A 121 -14.24 -11.51 -11.41
N LEU A 122 -13.34 -11.48 -10.43
CA LEU A 122 -13.59 -11.93 -9.04
C LEU A 122 -14.49 -10.96 -8.24
N ARG A 123 -14.85 -9.79 -8.80
CA ARG A 123 -15.63 -8.72 -8.16
C ARG A 123 -15.00 -8.17 -6.89
N VAL A 124 -13.67 -8.26 -6.81
CA VAL A 124 -12.88 -7.77 -5.67
C VAL A 124 -12.53 -6.31 -5.89
N CYS A 125 -12.21 -5.95 -7.13
CA CYS A 125 -12.06 -4.58 -7.55
C CYS A 125 -13.39 -4.07 -8.12
N LYS A 126 -13.77 -2.84 -7.75
CA LYS A 126 -14.89 -2.11 -8.36
C LYS A 126 -14.33 -1.13 -9.40
N GLU A 127 -15.13 -0.78 -10.40
CA GLU A 127 -14.76 0.30 -11.32
C GLU A 127 -14.49 1.60 -10.54
N GLY A 128 -13.34 2.24 -10.80
CA GLY A 128 -12.92 3.47 -10.14
C GLY A 128 -12.18 3.30 -8.80
N HIS A 129 -11.92 2.06 -8.35
CA HIS A 129 -11.19 1.80 -7.12
C HIS A 129 -9.70 2.14 -7.25
N ARG A 130 -9.28 3.32 -6.75
CA ARG A 130 -7.85 3.63 -6.54
C ARG A 130 -7.34 2.87 -5.33
N GLY A 131 -6.21 2.19 -5.50
CA GLY A 131 -5.57 1.44 -4.43
C GLY A 131 -5.09 2.34 -3.30
N LEU A 132 -5.07 1.84 -2.06
CA LEU A 132 -4.47 2.55 -0.93
C LEU A 132 -2.99 2.86 -1.22
N ASN A 133 -2.27 1.92 -1.86
CA ASN A 133 -0.88 2.15 -2.23
C ASN A 133 -0.72 3.32 -3.21
N GLN A 134 -1.63 3.46 -4.18
CA GLN A 134 -1.65 4.62 -5.07
C GLN A 134 -1.96 5.93 -4.33
N MET A 135 -2.87 5.89 -3.35
CA MET A 135 -3.16 7.07 -2.52
C MET A 135 -1.98 7.45 -1.60
N MET A 136 -1.28 6.48 -1.04
CA MET A 136 -0.08 6.72 -0.22
C MET A 136 1.06 7.26 -1.07
N GLU A 137 1.35 6.65 -2.22
CA GLU A 137 2.36 7.14 -3.17
C GLU A 137 2.05 8.55 -3.67
N GLU A 138 0.78 8.86 -3.96
CA GLU A 138 0.36 10.20 -4.37
C GLU A 138 0.51 11.21 -3.22
N SER A 139 0.20 10.82 -1.98
CA SER A 139 0.39 11.64 -0.79
C SER A 139 1.88 11.93 -0.52
N ASP A 140 2.73 10.91 -0.52
CA ASP A 140 4.17 11.05 -0.31
C ASP A 140 4.82 11.91 -1.40
N ARG A 141 4.39 11.73 -2.66
CA ARG A 141 4.86 12.55 -3.78
C ARG A 141 4.43 14.00 -3.65
N LYS A 142 3.19 14.24 -3.21
CA LYS A 142 2.67 15.59 -2.99
C LYS A 142 3.35 16.27 -1.81
N GLU A 143 3.64 15.54 -0.74
CA GLU A 143 4.37 16.06 0.42
C GLU A 143 5.80 16.44 0.05
N LYS A 144 6.51 15.59 -0.69
CA LYS A 144 7.86 15.91 -1.21
C LYS A 144 7.84 17.15 -2.10
N ALA A 145 6.89 17.25 -3.03
CA ALA A 145 6.74 18.42 -3.90
C ALA A 145 6.44 19.71 -3.12
N MET A 146 5.61 19.63 -2.08
CA MET A 146 5.31 20.78 -1.20
C MET A 146 6.51 21.18 -0.34
N ALA A 147 7.32 20.21 0.10
CA ALA A 147 8.54 20.48 0.86
C ALA A 147 9.62 21.15 -0.01
N GLU A 148 9.78 20.72 -1.27
CA GLU A 148 10.67 21.37 -2.23
C GLU A 148 10.22 22.80 -2.56
N GLN A 149 8.92 23.02 -2.83
CA GLN A 149 8.39 24.37 -3.04
C GLN A 149 8.61 25.29 -1.84
N LYS A 150 8.45 24.79 -0.61
CA LYS A 150 8.73 25.59 0.60
C LYS A 150 10.20 25.95 0.70
N LYS A 151 11.11 25.01 0.43
CA LYS A 151 12.56 25.28 0.42
C LYS A 151 12.95 26.30 -0.65
N ASP A 152 12.36 26.23 -1.83
CA ASP A 152 12.62 27.17 -2.92
C ASP A 152 12.07 28.58 -2.60
N GLN A 153 10.89 28.67 -1.99
CA GLN A 153 10.34 29.95 -1.52
C GLN A 153 11.16 30.56 -0.37
N GLU A 154 11.66 29.75 0.56
CA GLU A 154 12.56 30.20 1.62
C GLU A 154 13.92 30.64 1.08
N ALA A 155 14.47 29.92 0.09
CA ALA A 155 15.71 30.31 -0.57
C ALA A 155 15.54 31.61 -1.38
N ALA A 156 14.43 31.75 -2.12
CA ALA A 156 14.13 32.95 -2.90
C ALA A 156 13.90 34.18 -1.99
N SER A 157 13.20 34.01 -0.87
CA SER A 157 12.98 35.09 0.10
C SER A 157 14.26 35.50 0.83
N LYS A 158 15.15 34.56 1.17
CA LYS A 158 16.48 34.86 1.72
C LYS A 158 17.37 35.61 0.70
N ARG A 159 17.34 35.21 -0.58
CA ARG A 159 18.07 35.92 -1.66
C ARG A 159 17.55 37.34 -1.86
N LYS A 160 16.22 37.55 -1.83
CA LYS A 160 15.60 38.89 -1.91
C LYS A 160 15.92 39.77 -0.69
N LYS A 161 16.02 39.20 0.52
CA LYS A 161 16.45 39.94 1.72
C LYS A 161 17.93 40.32 1.67
N LYS A 162 18.80 39.45 1.13
CA LYS A 162 20.23 39.73 0.98
C LYS A 162 20.52 40.78 -0.09
N ALA A 163 19.72 40.85 -1.14
CA ALA A 163 19.79 41.87 -2.20
C ALA A 163 19.25 43.26 -1.79
N LYS A 164 18.52 43.36 -0.67
CA LYS A 164 17.96 44.63 -0.14
C LYS A 164 18.77 45.24 1.01
N LYS A 165 19.93 44.69 1.38
CA LYS A 165 20.85 45.33 2.33
C LYS A 165 21.70 46.34 1.55
N PRO A 166 21.53 47.67 1.73
CA PRO A 166 22.43 48.63 1.12
C PRO A 166 23.81 48.54 1.78
N ALA A 167 24.85 48.66 0.97
CA ALA A 167 26.20 48.94 1.43
C ALA A 167 26.21 50.36 2.02
N SER A 168 26.29 50.49 3.34
CA SER A 168 26.68 51.75 3.98
C SER A 168 27.28 51.44 5.35
N SER A 169 28.59 51.20 5.35
CA SER A 169 29.47 51.41 6.51
C SER A 169 30.89 51.12 6.05
N ASP A 170 31.62 52.17 5.72
CA ASP A 170 33.08 52.39 5.79
C ASP A 170 33.26 53.89 5.46
N GLU A 171 34.03 54.76 6.10
CA GLU A 171 34.67 54.93 7.42
C GLU A 171 35.07 56.43 7.45
N ASP A 172 35.09 57.03 8.65
CA ASP A 172 35.91 58.17 9.12
C ASP A 172 36.26 59.37 8.21
N GLU A 173 35.85 60.57 8.64
CA GLU A 173 36.72 61.76 8.58
C GLU A 173 36.50 62.65 9.83
N GLU A 174 37.55 62.69 10.64
CA GLU A 174 37.85 63.59 11.75
C GLU A 174 38.04 65.03 11.22
N SER A 175 37.46 66.06 11.88
CA SER A 175 37.97 67.45 11.90
C SER A 175 37.22 68.31 12.94
N GLU A 176 38.00 68.93 13.84
CA GLU A 176 37.87 70.19 14.60
C GLU A 176 36.67 71.13 14.29
N GLU A 177 36.11 71.95 15.18
CA GLU A 177 36.76 72.95 16.06
C GLU A 177 35.72 73.64 17.00
N LEU A 178 36.25 74.29 18.07
CA LEU A 178 35.67 75.25 19.06
C LEU A 178 35.10 74.71 20.38
#